data_AF-A0A831PKS4-F1
#
_entry.id   AF-A0A831PKS4-F1
#
_cell.length_a   1.000
_cell.length_b   1.000
_cell.length_c   1.000
_cell.angle_alpha   90.00
_cell.angle_beta   90.00
_cell.angle_gamma   90.00
#
_symmetry.space_group_name_H-M   'P 1'
#
loop_
_entity.id
_entity.type
_entity.pdbx_description
1 polymer ?
#
loop_
_entity_poly.entity_id
_entity_poly.type
_entity_poly.pdbx_seq_one_letter_code
_entity_poly.pdbx_strand_id
1 'polypeptide(L)'
;MMETKQFVAIGLVIALIIGVTAVFLASGDPDGLESSALVVQDAKALTGPSPEDADAEAIGAGTFEYAAPLPDYSMGESGGKVGEIVAVVLGTILALLIVFGVGRAVAASKH
;
A
#
# COMPACT_ATOMS: atom_id res chain seq x y z
N MET A 1 28.46 20.01 -4.79
CA MET A 1 27.02 19.79 -5.05
C MET A 1 26.87 18.42 -5.65
N MET A 2 25.88 17.64 -5.23
CA MET A 2 25.68 16.30 -5.77
C MET A 2 24.96 16.40 -7.11
N GLU A 3 25.42 15.65 -8.11
CA GLU A 3 24.79 15.57 -9.41
C GLU A 3 23.37 14.97 -9.30
N THR A 4 22.42 15.50 -10.07
CA THR A 4 21.01 15.05 -10.03
C THR A 4 20.86 13.55 -10.26
N LYS A 5 21.68 12.97 -11.16
CA LYS A 5 21.68 11.53 -11.42
C LYS A 5 22.10 10.72 -10.19
N GLN A 6 23.10 11.20 -9.45
CA GLN A 6 23.53 10.57 -8.19
C GLN A 6 22.45 10.70 -7.11
N PHE A 7 21.80 11.86 -7.00
CA PHE A 7 20.69 12.05 -6.06
C PHE A 7 19.55 11.05 -6.32
N VAL A 8 19.10 10.94 -7.56
CA VAL A 8 18.02 10.02 -7.95
C VAL A 8 18.44 8.56 -7.74
N ALA A 9 19.66 8.18 -8.11
CA ALA A 9 20.16 6.82 -7.92
C ALA A 9 20.23 6.43 -6.44
N ILE A 10 20.74 7.32 -5.58
CA ILE A 10 20.81 7.09 -4.13
C ILE A 10 19.40 6.98 -3.54
N GLY A 11 18.49 7.89 -3.91
CA GLY A 11 17.10 7.85 -3.46
C GLY A 11 16.39 6.55 -3.84
N LEU A 12 16.59 6.07 -5.07
CA LEU A 12 16.03 4.80 -5.54
C LEU A 12 16.57 3.60 -4.74
N VAL A 13 17.88 3.57 -4.51
CA VAL A 13 18.51 2.50 -3.71
C VAL A 13 17.95 2.48 -2.28
N ILE A 14 17.83 3.65 -1.65
CA ILE A 14 17.24 3.76 -0.30
C ILE A 14 15.78 3.29 -0.31
N ALA A 15 14.98 3.69 -1.29
CA ALA A 15 13.58 3.27 -1.40
C ALA A 15 13.43 1.75 -1.54
N LEU A 16 14.29 1.11 -2.35
CA LEU A 16 14.31 -0.35 -2.50
C LEU A 16 14.74 -1.04 -1.20
N ILE A 17 15.77 -0.53 -0.52
CA ILE A 17 16.21 -1.07 0.78
C ILE A 17 15.06 -1.00 1.79
N ILE A 18 14.39 0.15 1.91
CA ILE A 18 13.25 0.31 2.82
C ILE A 18 12.13 -0.66 2.45
N GLY A 19 11.76 -0.74 1.16
CA GLY A 19 10.67 -1.62 0.70
C GLY A 19 10.92 -3.10 1.02
N VAL A 20 12.15 -3.58 0.84
CA VAL A 20 12.52 -4.97 1.17
C VAL A 20 12.60 -5.18 2.68
N THR A 21 13.29 -4.28 3.39
CA THR A 21 13.55 -4.45 4.83
C THR A 21 12.26 -4.30 5.66
N ALA A 22 11.30 -3.50 5.20
CA ALA A 22 10.02 -3.32 5.88
C ALA A 22 9.21 -4.62 6.02
N VAL A 23 9.28 -5.54 5.05
CA VAL A 23 8.59 -6.84 5.13
C VAL A 23 9.16 -7.71 6.25
N PHE A 24 10.48 -7.73 6.40
CA PHE A 24 11.15 -8.53 7.43
C PHE A 24 11.14 -7.87 8.82
N LEU A 25 10.98 -6.55 8.89
CA LEU A 25 10.83 -5.80 10.14
C LEU A 25 9.38 -5.64 10.58
N ALA A 26 8.41 -6.05 9.76
CA ALA A 26 7.03 -6.13 10.18
C ALA A 26 6.88 -7.14 11.32
N SER A 27 5.95 -6.87 12.24
CA SER A 27 5.52 -7.85 13.24
C SER A 27 5.12 -9.16 12.55
N GLY A 28 5.50 -10.30 13.14
CA GLY A 28 5.25 -11.60 12.53
C GLY A 28 3.82 -12.11 12.71
N ASP A 29 3.15 -11.71 13.79
CA ASP A 29 1.77 -12.11 14.11
C ASP A 29 1.16 -11.17 15.18
N PRO A 30 0.15 -10.36 14.86
CA PRO A 30 -0.33 -10.07 13.51
C PRO A 30 0.64 -9.18 12.75
N ASP A 31 0.68 -9.32 11.42
CA ASP A 31 1.41 -8.43 10.52
C ASP A 31 0.82 -7.01 10.48
N GLY A 32 1.41 -6.10 9.70
CA GLY A 32 0.93 -4.71 9.61
C GLY A 32 -0.49 -4.58 9.04
N LEU A 33 -0.88 -5.45 8.12
CA LEU A 33 -2.21 -5.45 7.50
C LEU A 33 -3.24 -6.09 8.44
N GLU A 34 -2.90 -7.23 9.03
CA GLU A 34 -3.68 -7.94 10.05
C GLU A 34 -3.89 -7.07 11.30
N SER A 35 -2.85 -6.38 11.77
CA SER A 35 -2.99 -5.43 12.88
C SER A 35 -3.90 -4.26 12.52
N SER A 36 -3.89 -3.81 11.26
CA SER A 36 -4.80 -2.75 10.79
C SER A 36 -6.24 -3.25 10.72
N ALA A 37 -6.43 -4.50 10.30
CA ALA A 37 -7.71 -5.18 10.31
C ALA A 37 -8.31 -5.26 11.73
N LEU A 38 -7.50 -5.64 12.73
CA LEU A 38 -7.94 -5.67 14.13
C LEU A 38 -8.36 -4.30 14.67
N VAL A 39 -7.73 -3.22 14.22
CA VAL A 39 -8.14 -1.86 14.60
C VAL A 39 -9.50 -1.51 14.01
N VAL A 40 -9.72 -1.86 12.74
CA VAL A 40 -10.98 -1.61 12.05
C VAL A 40 -12.15 -2.42 12.65
N GLN A 41 -11.85 -3.58 13.22
CA GLN A 41 -12.80 -4.41 13.97
C GLN A 41 -13.14 -3.89 15.37
N ASP A 42 -12.56 -2.76 15.81
CA ASP A 42 -12.59 -2.33 17.22
C ASP A 42 -12.03 -3.39 18.21
N ALA A 43 -11.30 -4.39 17.71
CA ALA A 43 -10.67 -5.43 18.51
C ALA A 43 -9.33 -4.96 19.11
N LYS A 44 -8.74 -3.91 18.56
CA LYS A 44 -7.43 -3.38 18.97
C LYS A 44 -7.38 -1.85 18.87
N ALA A 45 -6.70 -1.18 19.81
CA ALA A 45 -6.37 0.24 19.68
C ALA A 45 -5.18 0.46 18.73
N LEU A 46 -5.14 1.60 18.00
CA LEU A 46 -4.09 1.93 17.02
C LEU A 46 -2.65 1.70 17.51
N THR A 47 -2.38 1.96 18.79
CA THR A 47 -1.06 1.78 19.42
C THR A 47 -1.05 0.74 20.54
N GLY A 48 -2.14 -0.01 20.69
CA GLY A 48 -2.28 -1.05 21.70
C GLY A 48 -1.61 -2.37 21.30
N PRO A 49 -1.42 -3.30 22.25
CA PRO A 49 -1.06 -4.68 21.93
C PRO A 49 -2.21 -5.38 21.17
N SER A 50 -1.89 -6.37 20.35
CA SER A 50 -2.90 -7.25 19.75
C SER A 50 -3.41 -8.23 20.81
N PRO A 51 -4.74 -8.44 20.93
CA PRO A 51 -5.29 -9.48 21.81
C PRO A 51 -4.89 -10.88 21.32
N GLU A 52 -4.69 -11.83 22.23
CA GLU A 52 -4.28 -13.20 21.91
C GLU A 52 -5.40 -14.03 21.25
N ASP A 53 -6.64 -13.58 21.45
CA ASP A 53 -7.89 -14.22 21.05
C ASP A 53 -8.60 -13.49 19.89
N ALA A 54 -7.95 -12.49 19.28
CA ALA A 54 -8.50 -11.74 18.17
C ALA A 54 -8.23 -12.43 16.81
N ASP A 55 -9.27 -12.52 15.98
CA ASP A 55 -9.21 -13.13 14.65
C ASP A 55 -8.91 -12.05 13.58
N ALA A 56 -7.63 -11.88 13.24
CA ALA A 56 -7.22 -10.94 12.21
C ALA A 56 -7.61 -11.39 10.78
N GLU A 57 -7.95 -12.67 10.60
CA GLU A 57 -8.35 -13.27 9.33
C GLU A 57 -9.86 -13.12 9.07
N ALA A 58 -10.62 -12.66 10.06
CA ALA A 58 -12.04 -12.36 9.94
C ALA A 58 -12.37 -11.36 8.82
N ILE A 59 -11.42 -10.46 8.47
CA ILE A 59 -11.56 -9.58 7.30
C ILE A 59 -11.32 -10.37 6.01
N GLY A 60 -12.41 -10.68 5.31
CA GLY A 60 -12.41 -11.47 4.08
C GLY A 60 -12.91 -12.92 4.25
N ALA A 61 -13.05 -13.40 5.48
CA ALA A 61 -13.69 -14.69 5.80
C ALA A 61 -15.23 -14.59 5.91
N GLY A 62 -15.80 -13.37 5.81
CA GLY A 62 -17.25 -13.13 5.86
C GLY A 62 -17.83 -13.07 7.28
N THR A 63 -16.99 -13.14 8.31
CA THR A 63 -17.38 -13.00 9.73
C THR A 63 -17.38 -11.54 10.18
N PHE A 64 -16.68 -10.66 9.45
CA PHE A 64 -16.66 -9.22 9.67
C PHE A 64 -16.70 -8.48 8.32
N GLU A 65 -17.65 -7.55 8.16
CA GLU A 65 -17.76 -6.69 6.99
C GLU A 65 -17.42 -5.24 7.37
N TYR A 66 -16.42 -4.69 6.67
CA TYR A 66 -16.10 -3.27 6.73
C TYR A 66 -16.42 -2.61 5.41
N ALA A 67 -17.29 -1.59 5.44
CA ALA A 67 -17.54 -0.75 4.28
C ALA A 67 -16.33 0.17 4.08
N ALA A 68 -15.49 -0.14 3.10
CA ALA A 68 -14.36 0.72 2.77
C ALA A 68 -14.84 2.14 2.40
N PRO A 69 -14.07 3.20 2.69
CA PRO A 69 -14.46 4.59 2.37
C PRO A 69 -14.80 4.85 0.90
N LEU A 70 -14.33 3.98 0.00
CA LEU A 70 -14.61 3.97 -1.44
C LEU A 70 -15.08 2.56 -1.85
N PRO A 71 -16.28 2.11 -1.48
CA PRO A 71 -16.65 0.69 -1.60
C PRO A 71 -16.60 0.17 -3.06
N ASP A 72 -16.69 1.07 -4.04
CA ASP A 72 -16.64 0.77 -5.48
C ASP A 72 -15.22 0.81 -6.09
N TYR A 73 -14.14 0.87 -5.29
CA TYR A 73 -12.77 0.83 -5.85
C TYR A 73 -12.34 -0.57 -6.32
N SER A 74 -13.08 -1.61 -5.94
CA SER A 74 -12.85 -2.97 -6.42
C SER A 74 -13.46 -3.16 -7.82
N MET A 75 -13.00 -4.15 -8.58
CA MET A 75 -13.66 -4.55 -9.83
C MET A 75 -14.97 -5.34 -9.59
N GLY A 76 -15.57 -5.21 -8.40
CA GLY A 76 -16.74 -5.97 -7.96
C GLY A 76 -16.48 -7.46 -7.79
N GLU A 77 -17.54 -8.22 -7.52
CA GLU A 77 -17.51 -9.68 -7.32
C GLU A 77 -16.97 -10.45 -8.54
N SER A 78 -17.05 -9.87 -9.75
CA SER A 78 -16.61 -10.51 -11.00
C SER A 78 -15.10 -10.49 -11.22
N GLY A 79 -14.36 -9.60 -10.54
CA GLY A 79 -12.91 -9.50 -10.67
C GLY A 79 -12.12 -10.44 -9.74
N GLY A 80 -12.67 -10.74 -8.55
CA GLY A 80 -11.98 -11.48 -7.49
C GLY A 80 -10.59 -10.90 -7.16
N LYS A 81 -9.76 -11.70 -6.46
CA LYS A 81 -8.38 -11.29 -6.10
C LYS A 81 -7.52 -10.93 -7.31
N VAL A 82 -7.77 -11.56 -8.46
CA VAL A 82 -7.02 -11.28 -9.69
C VAL A 82 -7.32 -9.88 -10.22
N GLY A 83 -8.59 -9.46 -10.20
CA GLY A 83 -9.01 -8.11 -10.59
C GLY A 83 -8.41 -7.03 -9.70
N GLU A 84 -8.29 -7.28 -8.40
CA GLU A 84 -7.62 -6.38 -7.45
C GLU A 84 -6.14 -6.20 -7.76
N ILE A 85 -5.41 -7.30 -8.00
CA ILE A 85 -3.99 -7.25 -8.39
C ILE A 85 -3.83 -6.45 -9.69
N VAL A 86 -4.67 -6.70 -10.69
CA VAL A 86 -4.64 -5.98 -11.97
C VAL A 86 -4.92 -4.49 -11.77
N ALA A 87 -5.90 -4.12 -10.94
CA ALA A 87 -6.23 -2.74 -10.64
C ALA A 87 -5.05 -2.00 -9.97
N VAL A 88 -4.38 -2.64 -9.01
CA VAL A 88 -3.19 -2.08 -8.34
C VAL A 88 -2.04 -1.87 -9.33
N VAL A 89 -1.77 -2.85 -10.19
CA VAL A 89 -0.71 -2.75 -11.20
C VAL A 89 -1.00 -1.63 -12.21
N LEU A 90 -2.22 -1.58 -12.75
CA LEU A 90 -2.62 -0.55 -13.70
C LEU A 90 -2.62 0.85 -13.08
N GLY A 91 -3.15 0.99 -11.86
CA GLY A 91 -3.14 2.25 -11.12
C GLY A 91 -1.72 2.74 -10.87
N THR A 92 -0.80 1.83 -10.53
CA THR A 92 0.62 2.18 -10.34
C THR A 92 1.27 2.66 -11.63
N ILE A 93 1.05 1.95 -12.75
CA ILE A 93 1.57 2.37 -14.07
C ILE A 93 1.01 3.75 -14.44
N LEU A 94 -0.29 3.98 -14.26
CA LEU A 94 -0.93 5.25 -14.55
C LEU A 94 -0.35 6.39 -13.70
N ALA A 95 -0.15 6.16 -12.40
CA ALA A 95 0.47 7.13 -11.51
C ALA A 95 1.90 7.49 -11.96
N LEU A 96 2.70 6.49 -12.33
CA LEU A 96 4.05 6.71 -12.88
C LEU A 96 4.02 7.54 -14.16
N LEU A 97 3.09 7.24 -15.07
CA LEU A 97 2.92 8.00 -16.32
C LEU A 97 2.51 9.45 -16.06
N ILE A 98 1.62 9.70 -15.11
CA ILE A 98 1.20 11.05 -14.72
C ILE A 98 2.38 11.82 -14.14
N VAL A 99 3.09 11.26 -13.17
CA VAL A 99 4.24 11.92 -12.53
C VAL A 99 5.34 12.21 -13.57
N PHE A 100 5.64 11.25 -14.44
CA PHE A 100 6.59 11.44 -15.53
C PHE A 100 6.12 12.55 -16.48
N GLY A 101 4.86 12.52 -16.91
CA GLY A 101 4.27 13.51 -17.81
C GLY A 101 4.32 14.92 -17.23
N VAL A 102 3.90 15.10 -15.99
CA VAL A 102 3.96 16.38 -15.27
C VAL A 102 5.41 16.85 -15.12
N GLY A 103 6.31 15.96 -14.69
CA GLY A 103 7.73 16.28 -14.58
C GLY A 103 8.34 16.75 -15.89
N ARG A 104 7.98 16.11 -17.01
CA ARG A 104 8.44 16.46 -18.36
C ARG A 104 7.86 17.79 -18.83
N ALA A 105 6.59 18.08 -18.53
CA ALA A 105 5.96 19.36 -18.85
C ALA A 105 6.60 20.53 -18.08
N VAL A 106 6.86 20.35 -16.78
CA VAL A 106 7.54 21.34 -15.93
C VAL A 106 8.99 21.57 -16.38
N ALA A 107 9.69 20.51 -16.80
CA ALA A 107 11.05 20.65 -17.34
C ALA A 107 11.05 21.40 -18.67
N ALA A 108 10.05 21.17 -19.53
CA ALA A 108 9.93 21.82 -20.83
C ALA A 108 9.55 23.31 -20.73
N SER A 109 8.81 23.72 -19.68
CA SER A 109 8.38 25.11 -19.49
C SER A 109 9.44 26.05 -18.89
N LYS A 110 10.61 25.52 -18.51
CA LYS A 110 11.76 26.32 -18.04
C LYS A 110 12.66 26.83 -19.18
N HIS A 111 12.31 26.55 -20.44
CA HIS A 111 12.89 27.12 -21.64
C HIS A 111 11.89 28.06 -22.32
#